data_AF-A0A0D6T7I3-F1
#
_entry.id   AF-A0A0D6T7I3-F1
#
_cell.length_a   1.000
_cell.length_b   1.000
_cell.length_c   1.000
_cell.angle_alpha   90.00
_cell.angle_beta   90.00
_cell.angle_gamma   90.00
#
_symmetry.space_group_name_H-M   'P 1'
#
loop_
_entity.id
_entity.type
_entity.pdbx_description
1 polymer ?
#
loop_
_entity_poly.entity_id
_entity_poly.type
_entity_poly.pdbx_seq_one_letter_code
_entity_poly.pdbx_strand_id
1 'polypeptide(L)'
;MKAKFAKTLNPNMLLALCALLLIAAQPALAQSIDLSPVQNVLQGIVDAITGPLGIVIGTLALIGVFLSWLFGILDFRQAMWVIVAIAGIAAAPTIVSAIWS
;
A
#
# COMPACT_ATOMS: atom_id res chain seq x y z
N MET A 1 -16.76 37.85 45.83
CA MET A 1 -15.42 37.77 45.18
C MET A 1 -15.63 37.45 43.70
N LYS A 2 -16.00 38.44 42.87
CA LYS A 2 -16.34 38.20 41.45
C LYS A 2 -15.14 38.51 40.56
N ALA A 3 -14.72 37.49 39.82
CA ALA A 3 -13.97 37.48 38.56
C ALA A 3 -13.40 38.83 38.10
N LYS A 4 -12.17 39.15 38.53
CA LYS A 4 -11.36 40.24 37.95
C LYS A 4 -10.23 39.71 37.04
N PHE A 5 -10.20 38.41 36.76
CA PHE A 5 -9.09 37.77 36.03
C PHE A 5 -9.24 37.80 34.51
N ALA A 6 -10.47 37.98 33.98
CA ALA A 6 -10.71 37.92 32.53
C ALA A 6 -10.55 39.27 31.79
N LYS A 7 -10.39 40.41 32.49
CA LYS A 7 -10.51 41.76 31.89
C LYS A 7 -9.20 42.36 31.36
N THR A 8 -8.08 41.63 31.38
CA THR A 8 -6.77 42.13 30.89
C THR A 8 -6.14 41.27 29.80
N LEU A 9 -6.91 40.38 29.16
CA LEU A 9 -6.42 39.61 28.01
C LEU A 9 -6.37 40.54 26.78
N ASN A 10 -5.18 41.09 26.53
CA ASN A 10 -4.90 41.86 25.32
C ASN A 10 -5.07 40.93 24.09
N PRO A 11 -5.94 41.27 23.11
CA PRO A 11 -6.17 40.45 21.92
C PRO A 11 -4.87 40.08 21.19
N ASN A 12 -3.89 40.98 21.22
CA ASN A 12 -2.58 40.78 20.60
C ASN A 12 -1.75 39.71 21.32
N MET A 13 -1.87 39.59 22.65
CA MET A 13 -1.22 38.53 23.41
C MET A 13 -1.85 37.16 23.13
N LEU A 14 -3.17 37.12 22.95
CA LEU A 14 -3.87 35.88 22.58
C LEU A 14 -3.45 35.41 21.18
N LEU A 15 -3.39 36.33 20.21
CA LEU A 15 -2.89 36.07 18.86
C LEU A 15 -1.43 35.60 18.87
N ALA A 16 -0.57 36.24 19.65
CA ALA A 16 0.83 35.82 19.79
C ALA A 16 0.94 34.41 20.38
N LEU A 17 0.12 34.07 21.37
CA LEU A 17 0.10 32.73 21.97
C LEU A 17 -0.40 31.67 20.97
N CYS A 18 -1.45 31.97 20.20
CA CYS A 18 -1.95 31.08 19.15
C CYS A 18 -0.92 30.89 18.04
N ALA A 19 -0.23 31.94 17.60
CA ALA A 19 0.85 31.85 16.61
C ALA A 19 2.02 31.01 17.14
N LEU A 20 2.39 31.19 18.42
CA LEU A 20 3.42 30.37 19.05
C LEU A 20 3.00 28.90 19.13
N LEU A 21 1.73 28.61 19.44
CA LEU A 21 1.18 27.26 19.45
C LEU A 21 1.09 26.63 18.06
N LEU A 22 0.89 27.42 17.00
CA LEU A 22 0.91 26.96 15.61
C LEU A 22 2.34 26.68 15.11
N ILE A 23 3.33 27.45 15.57
CA ILE A 23 4.75 27.23 15.26
C ILE A 23 5.32 26.08 16.11
N ALA A 24 4.86 25.96 17.36
CA ALA A 24 5.20 24.87 18.28
C ALA A 24 4.34 23.62 18.06
N ALA A 25 3.29 23.71 17.24
CA ALA A 25 2.59 22.56 16.69
C ALA A 25 3.53 21.88 15.69
N GLN A 26 4.48 21.15 16.25
CA GLN A 26 5.14 20.06 15.56
C GLN A 26 4.01 19.15 15.03
N PRO A 27 4.11 18.64 13.79
CA PRO A 27 3.11 17.70 13.27
C PRO A 27 2.86 16.63 14.33
N ALA A 28 1.59 16.40 14.67
CA ALA A 28 1.18 15.63 15.84
C ALA A 28 2.06 14.36 15.98
N LEU A 29 2.68 14.19 17.15
CA LEU A 29 3.58 13.08 17.50
C LEU A 29 2.82 11.72 17.64
N ALA A 30 1.79 11.52 16.81
CA ALA A 30 1.10 10.27 16.58
C ALA A 30 1.41 9.67 15.18
N GLN A 31 2.20 10.33 14.33
CA GLN A 31 2.30 10.01 12.89
C GLN A 31 3.69 9.57 12.42
N SER A 32 4.29 8.59 13.11
CA SER A 32 5.24 7.66 12.47
C SER A 32 5.14 6.32 13.19
N ILE A 33 4.06 5.59 12.96
CA ILE A 33 4.09 4.15 13.23
C ILE A 33 5.18 3.60 12.32
N ASP A 34 6.17 2.93 12.89
CA ASP A 34 7.15 2.21 12.10
C ASP A 34 6.42 1.11 11.33
N LEU A 35 6.11 1.39 10.07
CA LEU A 35 5.47 0.45 9.17
C LEU A 35 6.48 -0.57 8.62
N SER A 36 7.77 -0.45 8.94
CA SER A 36 8.83 -1.36 8.48
C SER A 36 8.47 -2.83 8.71
N PRO A 37 7.95 -3.27 9.87
CA PRO A 37 7.59 -4.68 10.06
C PRO A 37 6.48 -5.15 9.11
N VAL A 38 5.46 -4.33 8.88
CA VAL A 38 4.35 -4.67 7.97
C VAL A 38 4.81 -4.60 6.52
N GLN A 39 5.60 -3.59 6.15
CA GLN A 39 6.19 -3.46 4.81
C GLN A 39 7.12 -4.63 4.49
N ASN A 40 7.94 -5.08 5.43
CA ASN A 40 8.84 -6.22 5.23
C ASN A 40 8.06 -7.52 5.02
N VAL A 41 6.96 -7.73 5.75
CA VAL A 41 6.08 -8.89 5.54
C VAL A 41 5.39 -8.81 4.18
N LEU A 42 4.83 -7.65 3.82
CA LEU A 42 4.15 -7.46 2.54
C LEU A 42 5.12 -7.62 1.37
N GLN A 43 6.34 -7.07 1.49
CA GLN A 43 7.38 -7.21 0.49
C GLN A 43 7.84 -8.67 0.39
N GLY A 44 8.01 -9.37 1.50
CA GLY A 44 8.32 -10.81 1.49
C GLY A 44 7.24 -11.65 0.79
N ILE A 45 5.95 -11.30 0.95
CA ILE A 45 4.85 -11.94 0.22
C ILE A 45 4.92 -11.62 -1.27
N VAL A 46 5.15 -10.35 -1.63
CA VAL A 46 5.32 -9.92 -3.02
C VAL A 46 6.48 -10.68 -3.66
N ASP A 47 7.64 -10.73 -3.01
CA ASP A 47 8.83 -11.42 -3.49
C ASP A 47 8.62 -12.94 -3.62
N ALA A 48 7.84 -13.55 -2.72
CA ALA A 48 7.48 -14.95 -2.85
C ALA A 48 6.57 -15.21 -4.07
N ILE A 49 5.63 -14.31 -4.36
CA ILE A 49 4.64 -14.45 -5.45
C ILE A 49 5.24 -14.05 -6.81
N THR A 50 6.11 -13.06 -6.88
CA THR A 50 6.62 -12.50 -8.15
C THR A 50 8.13 -12.67 -8.34
N GLY A 51 8.85 -13.13 -7.31
CA GLY A 51 10.26 -13.49 -7.42
C GLY A 51 10.49 -14.84 -8.12
N PRO A 52 11.72 -15.37 -8.05
CA PRO A 52 12.11 -16.58 -8.80
C PRO A 52 11.22 -17.79 -8.52
N LEU A 53 10.77 -17.97 -7.28
CA LEU A 53 9.88 -19.08 -6.90
C LEU A 53 8.50 -18.96 -7.57
N GLY A 54 7.88 -17.78 -7.49
CA GLY A 54 6.59 -17.53 -8.11
C GLY A 54 6.60 -17.69 -9.63
N ILE A 55 7.70 -17.27 -10.28
CA ILE A 55 7.90 -17.47 -11.73
C ILE A 55 7.96 -18.95 -12.10
N VAL A 56 8.68 -19.78 -11.33
CA VAL A 56 8.75 -21.22 -11.58
C VAL A 56 7.37 -21.87 -11.44
N ILE A 57 6.63 -21.54 -10.38
CA ILE A 57 5.27 -22.05 -10.16
C ILE A 57 4.33 -21.61 -11.30
N GLY A 58 4.38 -20.34 -11.69
CA GLY A 58 3.59 -19.79 -12.79
C GLY A 58 3.90 -20.47 -14.12
N THR A 59 5.17 -20.77 -14.39
CA THR A 59 5.60 -21.47 -15.61
C THR A 59 5.06 -22.90 -15.64
N LEU A 60 5.12 -23.63 -14.52
CA LEU A 60 4.55 -24.97 -14.42
C LEU A 60 3.03 -24.96 -14.61
N ALA A 61 2.34 -23.99 -14.02
CA ALA A 61 0.90 -23.82 -14.22
C ALA A 61 0.55 -23.54 -15.69
N LEU A 62 1.33 -22.69 -16.36
CA LEU A 62 1.11 -22.35 -17.77
C LEU A 62 1.30 -23.56 -18.70
N ILE A 63 2.30 -24.41 -18.42
CA ILE A 63 2.49 -25.69 -19.11
C ILE A 63 1.27 -26.61 -18.89
N GLY A 64 0.79 -26.73 -17.65
CA GLY A 64 -0.38 -27.56 -17.33
C GLY A 64 -1.65 -27.12 -18.06
N VAL A 65 -1.91 -25.81 -18.09
CA VAL A 65 -3.06 -25.21 -18.81
C VAL A 65 -2.92 -25.43 -20.31
N PHE A 66 -1.73 -25.21 -20.87
CA PHE A 66 -1.45 -25.41 -22.29
C PHE A 66 -1.68 -26.87 -22.71
N LEU A 67 -1.17 -27.83 -21.93
CA LEU A 67 -1.37 -29.25 -22.21
C LEU A 67 -2.83 -29.68 -22.00
N SER A 68 -3.51 -29.20 -20.95
CA SER A 68 -4.93 -29.49 -20.70
C SER A 68 -5.82 -29.00 -21.84
N TRP A 69 -5.50 -27.84 -22.41
CA TRP A 69 -6.17 -27.33 -23.61
C TRP A 69 -5.86 -28.16 -24.85
N LEU A 70 -4.59 -28.54 -25.06
CA LEU A 70 -4.16 -29.35 -26.21
C LEU A 70 -4.82 -30.74 -26.24
N PHE A 71 -5.07 -31.33 -25.08
CA PHE A 71 -5.78 -32.61 -24.95
C PHE A 71 -7.31 -32.47 -24.95
N GLY A 72 -7.85 -31.26 -25.13
CA GLY A 72 -9.30 -31.03 -25.16
C GLY A 72 -10.00 -31.20 -23.81
N ILE A 73 -9.24 -31.23 -22.70
CA ILE A 73 -9.79 -31.29 -21.33
C ILE A 73 -10.35 -29.90 -20.93
N LEU A 74 -9.77 -28.84 -21.49
CA LEU A 74 -10.11 -27.46 -21.20
C LEU A 74 -10.37 -26.69 -22.50
N ASP A 75 -11.42 -25.86 -22.53
CA ASP A 75 -11.80 -25.11 -23.73
C ASP A 75 -10.87 -23.91 -23.99
N PHE A 76 -10.64 -23.55 -25.26
CA PHE A 76 -9.77 -22.41 -25.61
C PHE A 76 -10.11 -21.13 -24.86
N ARG A 77 -11.41 -20.83 -24.68
CA ARG A 77 -11.87 -19.67 -23.93
C ARG A 77 -11.40 -19.74 -22.46
N GLN A 78 -11.53 -20.89 -21.80
CA GLN A 78 -11.07 -21.08 -20.43
C GLN A 78 -9.55 -20.90 -20.35
N ALA A 79 -8.80 -21.41 -21.33
CA ALA A 79 -7.35 -21.30 -21.36
C ALA A 79 -6.92 -19.83 -21.43
N MET A 80 -7.62 -19.04 -22.24
CA MET A 80 -7.40 -17.60 -22.37
C MET A 80 -7.69 -16.84 -21.07
N TRP A 81 -8.77 -17.16 -20.35
CA TRP A 81 -9.04 -16.52 -19.05
C TRP A 81 -7.95 -16.80 -18.03
N VAL A 82 -7.39 -18.02 -18.02
CA VAL A 82 -6.30 -18.38 -17.10
C VAL A 82 -5.01 -17.63 -17.45
N ILE A 83 -4.68 -17.51 -18.74
CA ILE A 83 -3.49 -16.74 -19.17
C ILE A 83 -3.62 -15.26 -18.77
N VAL A 84 -4.79 -14.65 -18.99
CA VAL A 84 -5.04 -13.27 -18.58
C VAL A 84 -4.89 -13.09 -17.07
N ALA A 85 -5.38 -14.03 -16.26
CA ALA A 85 -5.23 -13.97 -14.80
C ALA A 85 -3.77 -14.06 -14.35
N ILE A 86 -2.98 -14.98 -14.93
CA ILE A 86 -1.55 -15.12 -14.63
C ILE A 86 -0.79 -13.83 -15.01
N ALA A 87 -1.06 -13.27 -16.20
CA ALA A 87 -0.46 -12.02 -16.64
C ALA A 87 -0.84 -10.84 -15.73
N GLY A 88 -2.09 -10.77 -15.28
CA GLY A 88 -2.56 -9.73 -14.36
C GLY A 88 -1.86 -9.77 -13.01
N ILE A 89 -1.66 -10.97 -12.43
CA ILE A 89 -0.92 -11.12 -11.16
C ILE A 89 0.54 -10.69 -11.34
N ALA A 90 1.19 -11.10 -12.43
CA ALA A 90 2.58 -10.73 -12.72
C ALA A 90 2.76 -9.21 -12.92
N ALA A 91 1.75 -8.52 -13.45
CA ALA A 91 1.78 -7.07 -13.66
C ALA A 91 1.49 -6.23 -12.40
N ALA A 92 0.93 -6.84 -11.34
CA ALA A 92 0.50 -6.14 -10.14
C ALA A 92 1.63 -5.32 -9.46
N PRO A 93 2.86 -5.83 -9.26
CA PRO A 93 3.93 -5.05 -8.64
C PRO A 93 4.31 -3.81 -9.44
N THR A 94 4.28 -3.90 -10.77
CA THR A 94 4.59 -2.78 -11.66
C THR A 94 3.58 -1.65 -11.53
N ILE A 95 2.29 -1.99 -11.39
CA ILE A 95 1.21 -1.01 -11.19
C ILE A 95 1.35 -0.33 -9.83
N VAL A 96 1.61 -1.11 -8.76
CA VAL A 96 1.81 -0.57 -7.41
C VAL A 96 3.03 0.35 -7.40
N SER A 97 4.15 -0.07 -7.98
CA SER A 97 5.35 0.76 -8.05
C SER A 97 5.13 2.07 -8.81
N ALA A 98 4.22 2.13 -9.78
CA ALA A 98 3.92 3.34 -10.55
C ALA A 98 3.03 4.35 -9.80
N ILE A 99 2.25 3.91 -8.80
CA ILE A 99 1.37 4.77 -8.01
C ILE A 99 2.13 5.43 -6.85
N TRP A 100 3.12 4.73 -6.31
CA TRP A 100 3.86 5.14 -5.11
C TRP A 100 5.31 5.57 -5.39
N SER A 101 5.65 5.83 -6.67
CA SER A 101 6.95 6.39 -7.08
C SER A 101 7.02 7.90 -6.90
#